data_AF-A0A1Q4HXB4-F1
#
_entry.id   AF-A0A1Q4HXB4-F1
#
_cell.length_a   1.000
_cell.length_b   1.000
_cell.length_c   1.000
_cell.angle_alpha   90.00
_cell.angle_beta   90.00
_cell.angle_gamma   90.00
#
_symmetry.space_group_name_H-M   'P 1'
#
loop_
_entity.id
_entity.type
_entity.pdbx_description
1 polymer ?
#
loop_
_entity_poly.entity_id
_entity_poly.type
_entity_poly.pdbx_seq_one_letter_code
_entity_poly.pdbx_strand_id
1 'polypeptide(L)' 'MQPEDMILVSVDDHLVEPPNLFDGRLPPKYADAAPRVIRRPAGSERTAGATLGTMSAKLDV' A
#
# COMPACT_ATOMS: atom_id res chain seq x y z
N MET A 1 19.61 20.95 -24.22
CA MET A 1 19.08 20.78 -22.86
C MET A 1 19.66 19.50 -22.32
N GLN A 2 20.31 19.55 -21.17
CA GLN A 2 20.77 18.36 -20.46
C GLN A 2 19.71 17.96 -19.41
N PRO A 3 19.61 16.68 -19.02
CA PRO A 3 18.65 16.22 -18.00
C PRO A 3 18.76 16.99 -16.68
N GLU A 4 19.96 17.42 -16.31
CA GLU A 4 20.27 18.16 -15.09
C GLU A 4 19.73 19.60 -15.10
N ASP A 5 19.34 20.11 -16.28
CA ASP A 5 18.72 21.41 -16.45
C ASP A 5 17.19 21.36 -16.19
N MET A 6 16.61 20.18 -15.92
CA MET A 6 15.16 19.99 -15.78
C MET A 6 14.74 19.89 -14.31
N ILE A 7 13.71 20.65 -13.93
CA ILE A 7 12.99 20.42 -12.67
C ILE A 7 11.91 19.37 -12.93
N LEU A 8 12.10 18.17 -12.38
CA LEU A 8 11.13 17.09 -12.44
C LEU A 8 10.27 17.10 -11.18
N VAL A 9 8.95 17.03 -11.35
CA VAL A 9 8.00 16.95 -10.25
C VAL A 9 7.35 15.56 -10.29
N SER A 10 7.53 14.78 -9.22
CA SER A 10 6.79 13.54 -9.04
C SER A 10 5.34 13.88 -8.71
N VAL A 11 4.41 13.29 -9.46
CA VAL A 11 2.96 13.49 -9.26
C VAL A 11 2.36 12.43 -8.35
N ASP A 12 3.12 11.37 -8.03
CA ASP A 12 2.57 10.21 -7.33
C ASP A 12 3.64 9.45 -6.52
N ASP A 13 4.11 10.08 -5.45
CA ASP A 13 4.98 9.43 -4.48
C ASP A 13 4.16 8.72 -3.40
N HIS A 14 4.61 7.52 -3.03
CA HIS A 14 4.02 6.72 -1.97
C HIS A 14 5.02 6.46 -0.85
N LEU A 15 4.53 6.32 0.38
CA LEU A 15 5.29 5.92 1.55
C LEU A 15 4.84 4.55 2.05
N VAL A 16 5.69 3.85 2.80
CA VAL A 16 5.35 2.58 3.44
C VAL A 16 5.06 2.83 4.91
N GLU A 17 3.85 2.50 5.35
CA GLU A 17 3.41 2.70 6.72
C GLU A 17 3.94 1.63 7.69
N PRO A 18 4.20 1.99 8.97
CA PRO A 18 4.50 1.01 10.00
C PRO A 18 3.34 0.03 10.23
N PRO A 19 3.61 -1.24 10.61
CA PRO A 19 2.56 -2.25 10.81
C PRO A 19 1.49 -1.91 11.85
N ASN A 20 1.82 -1.05 12.81
CA ASN A 20 0.96 -0.62 13.92
C ASN A 20 0.31 0.76 13.70
N LEU A 21 0.30 1.26 12.46
CA LEU A 21 -0.25 2.59 12.19
C LEU A 21 -1.72 2.74 12.62
N PHE A 22 -2.52 1.69 12.59
CA PHE A 22 -3.96 1.79 12.88
C PHE A 22 -4.32 1.52 14.35
N ASP A 23 -3.37 1.10 15.18
CA ASP A 23 -3.62 0.72 16.57
C ASP A 23 -4.13 1.90 17.41
N GLY A 24 -5.32 1.74 18.00
CA GLY A 24 -5.96 2.77 18.83
C GLY A 24 -6.40 4.03 18.07
N ARG A 25 -6.26 4.07 16.72
CA ARG A 25 -6.63 5.24 15.89
C ARG A 25 -8.01 5.11 15.23
N LEU A 26 -8.66 3.96 15.35
CA LEU A 26 -9.99 3.70 14.81
C LEU A 26 -11.03 3.58 15.93
N PRO A 27 -12.31 3.94 15.67
CA PRO A 27 -13.41 3.62 16.58
C PRO A 27 -13.43 2.12 16.91
N PRO A 28 -13.75 1.70 18.16
CA PRO A 28 -13.62 0.31 18.59
C PRO A 28 -14.34 -0.70 17.69
N LYS A 29 -15.51 -0.33 17.15
CA LYS A 29 -16.30 -1.17 16.22
C LYS A 29 -15.59 -1.50 14.89
N TYR A 30 -14.51 -0.80 14.54
CA TYR A 30 -13.77 -0.98 13.29
C TYR A 30 -12.35 -1.54 13.51
N ALA A 31 -11.95 -1.85 14.74
CA ALA A 31 -10.60 -2.33 15.04
C ALA A 31 -10.24 -3.62 14.27
N ASP A 32 -11.22 -4.50 14.07
CA ASP A 32 -11.03 -5.75 13.32
C ASP A 32 -11.00 -5.56 11.79
N ALA A 33 -11.52 -4.43 11.31
CA ALA A 33 -11.52 -4.06 9.89
C ALA A 33 -10.29 -3.24 9.48
N ALA A 34 -9.40 -2.91 10.43
CA ALA A 34 -8.18 -2.16 10.16
C ALA A 34 -7.28 -2.89 9.16
N PRO A 35 -6.59 -2.18 8.25
CA PRO A 35 -5.54 -2.77 7.44
C PRO A 35 -4.44 -3.37 8.31
N ARG A 36 -3.97 -4.58 7.98
CA ARG A 36 -2.92 -5.29 8.74
C ARG A 36 -1.82 -5.78 7.82
N VAL A 37 -0.56 -5.59 8.22
CA VAL A 37 0.57 -6.19 7.51
C VAL A 37 0.71 -7.66 7.93
N ILE A 38 0.66 -8.59 6.97
CA ILE A 38 0.81 -10.03 7.17
C ILE A 38 2.07 -10.52 6.45
N ARG A 39 2.97 -11.16 7.21
CA ARG A 39 4.16 -11.79 6.66
C ARG A 39 3.87 -13.22 6.22
N ARG A 40 4.24 -13.55 4.97
CA ARG A 40 4.07 -14.87 4.38
C ARG A 40 5.30 -15.75 4.62
N PRO A 41 5.15 -17.09 4.56
CA PRO A 41 6.27 -18.03 4.75
C PRO A 41 7.43 -17.80 3.78
N ALA A 42 7.16 -17.34 2.56
CA ALA A 42 8.16 -17.02 1.55
C ALA A 42 8.88 -15.66 1.79
N GLY A 43 8.66 -15.02 2.94
CA GLY A 43 9.33 -13.78 3.35
C GLY A 43 8.69 -12.48 2.85
N SER A 44 7.66 -12.54 1.99
CA SER A 44 6.94 -11.36 1.52
C SER A 44 5.92 -10.84 2.53
N GLU A 45 5.65 -9.54 2.49
CA GLU A 45 4.64 -8.88 3.32
C GLU A 45 3.46 -8.42 2.46
N ARG A 46 2.24 -8.52 3.01
CA ARG A 46 0.99 -8.10 2.37
C ARG A 46 0.12 -7.36 3.36
N THR A 47 -0.44 -6.23 2.94
CA THR A 47 -1.53 -5.58 3.68
C THR A 47 -2.85 -6.32 3.44
N ALA A 48 -3.43 -6.92 4.48
CA ALA A 48 -4.77 -7.48 4.49
C ALA A 48 -5.79 -6.37 4.80
N GLY A 49 -6.94 -6.37 4.11
CA GLY A 49 -7.97 -5.32 4.23
C GLY A 49 -7.93 -4.29 3.10
N ALA A 50 -6.77 -4.04 2.49
CA ALA A 50 -6.66 -3.34 1.22
C ALA A 50 -6.73 -4.36 0.08
N THR A 51 -7.91 -4.57 -0.52
CA THR A 51 -8.03 -5.35 -1.76
C THR A 51 -7.55 -4.52 -2.95
N LEU A 52 -6.24 -4.31 -3.06
CA LEU A 52 -5.57 -4.20 -4.35
C LEU A 52 -4.64 -5.42 -4.46
N GLY A 53 -5.02 -6.41 -5.28
CA GLY A 53 -4.12 -7.54 -5.56
C GLY A 53 -4.75 -8.93 -5.65
N THR A 54 -5.91 -9.05 -6.31
CA THR A 54 -6.20 -10.12 -7.30
C THR A 54 -7.10 -9.54 -8.39
N MET A 55 -6.69 -8.42 -8.99
CA MET A 55 -7.19 -8.05 -10.31
C MET A 55 -6.27 -8.74 -11.32
N SER A 56 -6.52 -10.03 -11.57
CA SER A 56 -6.17 -10.62 -12.85
C SER A 56 -7.14 -10.01 -13.87
N ALA A 57 -6.94 -8.73 -14.19
CA ALA A 57 -7.57 -8.12 -15.34
C ALA A 57 -6.98 -8.83 -16.56
N LYS A 58 -7.73 -9.80 -17.09
CA LYS A 58 -7.56 -10.19 -18.48
C LYS A 58 -7.86 -8.93 -19.28
N LEU A 59 -6.82 -8.30 -19.78
CA LEU A 59 -6.94 -7.29 -20.81
C LEU A 59 -7.20 -8.07 -22.10
N ASP A 60 -8.48 -8.33 -22.39
CA ASP A 60 -8.89 -8.70 -23.73
C ASP A 60 -8.88 -7.41 -24.56
N VAL A 61 -7.76 -7.21 -25.27
CA VAL A 61 -7.66 -6.39 -26.48
C VAL A 61 -7.16 -7.30 -27.59
#